data_AF-A0A7S9D8E2-F1
#
_entry.id   AF-A0A7S9D8E2-F1
#
_cell.length_a   1.000
_cell.length_b   1.000
_cell.length_c   1.000
_cell.angle_alpha   90.00
_cell.angle_beta   90.00
_cell.angle_gamma   90.00
#
_symmetry.space_group_name_H-M   'P 1'
#
loop_
_entity.id
_entity.type
_entity.pdbx_description
1 polymer ?
#
loop_
_entity_poly.entity_id
_entity_poly.type
_entity_poly.pdbx_seq_one_letter_code
_entity_poly.pdbx_strand_id
1 'polypeptide(L)'
;MTTLTIENPWPILTATAGLVAFHIGLYTLVGRERKAPFVINDIFPVFLLCLLVAITTTAAFFMPAAWTSYALQVAAAIFLTALVVSLVVVYRTTIRFIYFVDKINLFHLPLVRPLKRFWSLVNPKPNYSNNALPIDADLLRKILSVLSDFGLDLSKNSPANQSLSSIGVQVERLDASRKLLVALSAAFLRHENFVQYVTAANHPIDFIANLQKEMGQDWQARAGNVIAIDAYSSHFAFIDSIYAKKDRDFAGTGARLIQSKRTYAGIHSASSAAFKLFKTNANSESRKPALVIYEFTGALTDLESVEQFRIFLRHVIPSEKLWGGMLTVFVESGLGDNEWRLLKTYVDIAGDVNFLSNPETTMEAGR
;
A
#
# COMPACT_ATOMS: atom_id res chain seq x y z
N MET A 1 -22.99 -7.98 -44.86
CA MET A 1 -21.85 -8.15 -43.94
C MET A 1 -21.03 -9.32 -44.44
N THR A 2 -19.84 -9.06 -44.99
CA THR A 2 -18.88 -10.10 -45.39
C THR A 2 -18.30 -10.72 -44.11
N THR A 3 -18.61 -11.98 -43.83
CA THR A 3 -17.98 -12.74 -42.74
C THR A 3 -16.52 -13.00 -43.13
N LEU A 4 -15.58 -12.40 -42.41
CA LEU A 4 -14.15 -12.71 -42.52
C LEU A 4 -13.95 -14.19 -42.14
N THR A 5 -13.69 -15.04 -43.13
CA THR A 5 -13.35 -16.45 -42.92
C THR A 5 -11.84 -16.55 -42.67
N ILE A 6 -11.48 -17.02 -41.48
CA ILE A 6 -10.09 -17.36 -41.16
C ILE A 6 -9.91 -18.82 -41.56
N GLU A 7 -9.12 -19.05 -42.60
CA GLU A 7 -8.89 -20.39 -43.17
C GLU A 7 -7.56 -20.98 -42.72
N ASN A 8 -6.63 -20.14 -42.27
CA ASN A 8 -5.28 -20.53 -41.91
C ASN A 8 -5.01 -20.28 -40.42
N PRO A 9 -4.59 -21.29 -39.63
CA PRO A 9 -4.21 -21.12 -38.22
C PRO A 9 -2.88 -20.39 -38.01
N TRP A 10 -1.97 -20.41 -38.99
CA TRP A 10 -0.59 -19.91 -38.84
C TRP A 10 -0.49 -18.42 -38.47
N PRO A 11 -1.31 -17.50 -39.01
CA PRO A 11 -1.31 -16.10 -38.57
C PRO A 11 -1.65 -15.93 -37.09
N ILE A 12 -2.63 -16.68 -36.57
CA ILE A 12 -3.04 -16.62 -35.16
C ILE A 12 -1.91 -17.15 -34.26
N LEU A 13 -1.32 -18.29 -34.61
CA LEU A 13 -0.19 -18.87 -33.86
C LEU A 13 1.03 -17.94 -33.87
N THR A 14 1.38 -17.38 -35.03
CA THR A 14 2.50 -16.43 -35.17
C THR A 14 2.27 -15.18 -34.34
N ALA A 15 1.07 -14.59 -34.39
CA ALA A 15 0.72 -13.41 -33.60
C ALA A 15 0.75 -13.72 -32.09
N THR A 16 0.28 -14.90 -31.69
CA THR A 16 0.32 -15.37 -30.30
C THR A 16 1.76 -15.52 -29.81
N ALA A 17 2.63 -16.15 -30.61
CA ALA A 17 4.05 -16.28 -30.31
C ALA A 17 4.73 -14.91 -30.21
N GLY A 18 4.40 -13.97 -31.09
CA GLY A 18 4.89 -12.59 -31.05
C GLY A 18 4.48 -11.86 -29.76
N LEU A 19 3.21 -11.99 -29.34
CA LEU A 19 2.71 -11.38 -28.11
C LEU A 19 3.39 -11.97 -26.86
N VAL A 20 3.59 -13.29 -26.82
CA VAL A 20 4.31 -13.98 -25.74
C VAL A 20 5.77 -13.51 -25.69
N ALA A 21 6.45 -13.46 -26.84
CA ALA A 21 7.84 -13.03 -26.94
C ALA A 21 8.03 -11.57 -26.51
N PHE A 22 7.15 -10.67 -26.96
CA PHE A 22 7.13 -9.26 -26.53
C PHE A 22 7.10 -9.16 -25.00
N HIS A 23 6.21 -9.92 -24.39
CA HIS A 23 6.01 -9.93 -22.97
C HIS A 23 7.18 -10.52 -22.17
N ILE A 24 7.75 -11.64 -22.64
CA ILE A 24 8.98 -12.20 -22.06
C ILE A 24 10.10 -11.17 -22.13
N GLY A 25 10.28 -10.50 -23.27
CA GLY A 25 11.29 -9.45 -23.45
C GLY A 25 11.06 -8.26 -22.50
N LEU A 26 9.84 -7.72 -22.48
CA LEU A 26 9.47 -6.60 -21.61
C LEU A 26 9.72 -6.93 -20.13
N TYR A 27 9.32 -8.12 -19.67
CA TYR A 27 9.45 -8.49 -18.26
C TYR A 27 10.83 -8.97 -17.88
N THR A 28 11.62 -9.48 -18.82
CA THR A 28 13.05 -9.71 -18.58
C THR A 28 13.75 -8.37 -18.36
N LEU A 29 13.44 -7.35 -19.17
CA LEU A 29 13.98 -6.00 -19.00
C LEU A 29 13.50 -5.36 -17.70
N VAL A 30 12.18 -5.32 -17.46
CA VAL A 30 11.61 -4.72 -16.24
C VAL A 30 12.05 -5.47 -14.99
N GLY A 31 12.00 -6.80 -14.99
CA GLY A 31 12.41 -7.63 -13.87
C GLY A 31 13.88 -7.43 -13.52
N ARG A 32 14.77 -7.37 -14.53
CA ARG A 32 16.20 -7.13 -14.33
C ARG A 32 16.51 -5.72 -13.87
N GLU A 33 15.94 -4.69 -14.52
CA GLU A 33 16.29 -3.29 -14.26
C GLU A 33 15.60 -2.71 -13.03
N ARG A 34 14.35 -3.11 -12.78
CA ARG A 34 13.53 -2.56 -11.68
C ARG A 34 13.44 -3.50 -10.49
N LYS A 35 13.98 -4.73 -10.59
CA LYS A 35 13.89 -5.78 -9.58
C LYS A 35 12.45 -5.91 -9.06
N ALA A 36 11.50 -6.06 -9.96
CA ALA A 36 10.07 -6.00 -9.62
C ALA A 36 9.39 -7.37 -9.85
N PRO A 37 9.64 -8.38 -8.99
CA PRO A 37 9.17 -9.75 -9.20
C PRO A 37 7.64 -9.87 -9.26
N PHE A 38 6.89 -9.05 -8.52
CA PHE A 38 5.43 -9.01 -8.58
C PHE A 38 4.85 -8.76 -9.97
N VAL A 39 5.60 -8.11 -10.86
CA VAL A 39 5.16 -7.80 -12.22
C VAL A 39 4.90 -9.08 -13.02
N ILE A 40 5.57 -10.18 -12.65
CA ILE A 40 5.33 -11.52 -13.24
C ILE A 40 3.89 -11.99 -12.94
N ASN A 41 3.34 -11.66 -11.77
CA ASN A 41 1.96 -12.07 -11.44
C ASN A 41 0.93 -11.37 -12.32
N ASP A 42 1.22 -10.14 -12.76
CA ASP A 42 0.34 -9.36 -13.63
C ASP A 42 0.33 -9.91 -15.08
N ILE A 43 1.31 -10.72 -15.51
CA ILE A 43 1.33 -11.32 -16.85
C ILE A 43 0.61 -12.66 -16.98
N PHE A 44 0.54 -13.47 -15.91
CA PHE A 44 -0.03 -14.82 -16.02
C PHE A 44 -1.39 -14.90 -16.74
N PRO A 45 -2.35 -13.97 -16.55
CA PRO A 45 -3.58 -13.97 -17.32
C PRO A 45 -3.37 -13.88 -18.84
N VAL A 46 -2.40 -13.08 -19.30
CA VAL A 46 -2.06 -12.97 -20.73
C VAL A 46 -1.49 -14.28 -21.24
N PHE A 47 -0.58 -14.91 -20.51
CA PHE A 47 -0.01 -16.20 -20.89
C PHE A 47 -1.06 -17.32 -20.92
N LEU A 48 -1.97 -17.35 -19.95
CA LEU A 48 -3.07 -18.31 -19.94
C LEU A 48 -4.00 -18.12 -21.15
N LEU A 49 -4.34 -16.87 -21.50
CA LEU A 49 -5.12 -16.58 -22.70
C LEU A 49 -4.37 -17.01 -23.97
N CYS A 50 -3.07 -16.69 -24.10
CA CYS A 50 -2.25 -17.13 -25.23
C CYS A 50 -2.16 -18.67 -25.32
N LEU A 51 -2.08 -19.37 -24.19
CA LEU A 51 -2.11 -20.83 -24.16
C LEU A 51 -3.45 -21.38 -24.66
N LEU A 52 -4.57 -20.77 -24.25
CA LEU A 52 -5.89 -21.12 -24.78
C LEU A 52 -5.99 -20.87 -26.29
N VAL A 53 -5.44 -19.76 -26.80
CA VAL A 53 -5.35 -19.51 -28.25
C VAL A 53 -4.57 -20.62 -28.94
N ALA A 54 -3.40 -21.01 -28.42
CA ALA A 54 -2.61 -22.07 -28.99
C ALA A 54 -3.36 -23.41 -29.00
N ILE A 55 -3.97 -23.81 -27.87
CA ILE A 55 -4.75 -25.05 -27.74
C ILE A 55 -5.92 -25.07 -28.74
N THR A 56 -6.73 -24.01 -28.77
CA THR A 56 -7.89 -23.92 -29.68
C THR A 56 -7.48 -23.93 -31.15
N THR A 57 -6.40 -23.23 -31.50
CA THR A 57 -5.88 -23.19 -32.87
C THR A 57 -5.28 -24.53 -33.30
N THR A 58 -4.56 -25.22 -32.40
CA THR A 58 -4.03 -26.56 -32.67
C THR A 58 -5.15 -27.59 -32.77
N ALA A 59 -6.16 -27.52 -31.90
CA ALA A 59 -7.32 -28.40 -31.94
C ALA A 59 -8.10 -28.28 -33.26
N ALA A 60 -8.15 -27.09 -33.86
CA ALA A 60 -8.81 -26.84 -35.14
C ALA A 60 -8.26 -27.68 -36.30
N PHE A 61 -6.98 -28.10 -36.25
CA PHE A 61 -6.39 -29.02 -37.24
C PHE A 61 -7.01 -30.42 -37.21
N PHE A 62 -7.52 -30.84 -36.05
CA PHE A 62 -8.10 -32.16 -35.85
C PHE A 62 -9.64 -32.15 -35.96
N MET A 63 -10.24 -30.99 -36.19
CA MET A 63 -11.68 -30.85 -36.34
C MET A 63 -12.13 -31.03 -37.80
N PRO A 64 -13.36 -31.51 -38.04
CA PRO A 64 -13.94 -31.51 -39.38
C PRO A 64 -14.01 -30.10 -39.96
N ALA A 65 -13.92 -29.97 -41.29
CA ALA A 65 -13.86 -28.67 -41.99
C ALA A 65 -15.00 -27.71 -41.61
N ALA A 66 -16.20 -28.23 -41.32
CA ALA A 66 -17.36 -27.44 -40.87
C ALA A 66 -17.11 -26.70 -39.54
N TRP A 67 -16.24 -27.23 -38.68
CA TRP A 67 -15.94 -26.69 -37.34
C TRP A 67 -14.63 -25.92 -37.28
N THR A 68 -13.71 -26.15 -38.23
CA THR A 68 -12.40 -25.48 -38.27
C THR A 68 -12.55 -23.97 -38.29
N SER A 69 -13.40 -23.42 -39.16
CA SER A 69 -13.58 -21.95 -39.26
C SER A 69 -14.12 -21.34 -37.96
N TYR A 70 -15.05 -22.03 -37.30
CA TYR A 70 -15.59 -21.59 -36.01
C TYR A 70 -14.53 -21.61 -34.91
N ALA A 71 -13.75 -22.70 -34.81
CA ALA A 71 -12.66 -22.81 -33.85
C ALA A 71 -11.60 -21.72 -34.04
N LEU A 72 -11.26 -21.39 -35.30
CA LEU A 72 -10.32 -20.31 -35.61
C LEU A 72 -10.88 -18.92 -35.29
N GLN A 73 -12.18 -18.68 -35.47
CA GLN A 73 -12.83 -17.43 -35.04
C GLN A 73 -12.82 -17.29 -33.51
N VAL A 74 -13.10 -18.38 -32.78
CA VAL A 74 -13.00 -18.40 -31.31
C VAL A 74 -11.57 -18.11 -30.87
N ALA A 75 -10.58 -18.77 -31.48
CA ALA A 75 -9.16 -18.53 -31.19
C ALA A 75 -8.77 -17.06 -31.44
N ALA A 76 -9.23 -16.46 -32.54
CA ALA A 76 -9.00 -15.05 -32.83
C ALA A 76 -9.65 -14.10 -31.81
N ALA A 77 -10.86 -14.42 -31.33
CA ALA A 77 -11.53 -13.64 -30.29
C ALA A 77 -10.79 -13.72 -28.94
N ILE A 78 -10.29 -14.92 -28.57
CA ILE A 78 -9.46 -15.09 -27.37
C ILE A 78 -8.14 -14.32 -27.53
N PHE A 79 -7.52 -14.36 -28.72
CA PHE A 79 -6.29 -13.61 -29.01
C PHE A 79 -6.50 -12.09 -28.89
N LEU A 80 -7.58 -11.56 -29.46
CA LEU A 80 -7.91 -10.14 -29.31
C LEU A 80 -8.12 -9.76 -27.85
N THR A 81 -8.77 -10.64 -27.07
CA THR A 81 -8.91 -10.47 -25.62
C THR A 81 -7.53 -10.44 -24.94
N ALA A 82 -6.64 -11.37 -25.28
CA ALA A 82 -5.27 -11.41 -24.76
C ALA A 82 -4.50 -10.12 -25.07
N LEU A 83 -4.65 -9.58 -26.28
CA LEU A 83 -4.04 -8.33 -26.70
C LEU A 83 -4.56 -7.13 -25.91
N VAL A 84 -5.88 -7.04 -25.70
CA VAL A 84 -6.47 -5.96 -24.89
C VAL A 84 -5.99 -6.04 -23.43
N VAL A 85 -6.00 -7.25 -22.84
CA VAL A 85 -5.49 -7.46 -21.48
C VAL A 85 -4.01 -7.11 -21.40
N SER A 86 -3.20 -7.51 -22.38
CA SER A 86 -1.79 -7.14 -22.51
C SER A 86 -1.58 -5.62 -22.46
N LEU A 87 -2.31 -4.87 -23.29
CA LEU A 87 -2.23 -3.41 -23.33
C LEU A 87 -2.60 -2.78 -21.98
N VAL A 88 -3.66 -3.28 -21.33
CA VAL A 88 -4.08 -2.82 -20.00
C VAL A 88 -2.99 -3.08 -18.95
N VAL A 89 -2.37 -4.26 -18.97
CA VAL A 89 -1.29 -4.63 -18.05
C VAL A 89 -0.07 -3.73 -18.27
N VAL A 90 0.38 -3.54 -19.52
CA VAL A 90 1.51 -2.66 -19.85
C VAL A 90 1.23 -1.22 -19.41
N TYR A 91 0.03 -0.72 -19.67
CA TYR A 91 -0.38 0.62 -19.27
C TYR A 91 -0.41 0.78 -17.75
N ARG A 92 -0.95 -0.20 -17.02
CA ARG A 92 -0.97 -0.20 -15.55
C ARG A 92 0.45 -0.18 -14.98
N THR A 93 1.34 -1.03 -15.49
CA THR A 93 2.75 -1.08 -15.08
C THR A 93 3.45 0.25 -15.34
N THR A 94 3.17 0.88 -16.49
CA THR A 94 3.70 2.21 -16.83
C THR A 94 3.22 3.28 -15.84
N ILE A 95 1.92 3.33 -15.54
CA ILE A 95 1.38 4.27 -14.55
C ILE A 95 2.02 4.06 -13.18
N ARG A 96 2.16 2.80 -12.75
CA ARG A 96 2.75 2.45 -11.46
C ARG A 96 4.19 2.97 -11.35
N PHE A 97 5.03 2.74 -12.35
CA PHE A 97 6.43 3.16 -12.30
C PHE A 97 6.63 4.67 -12.47
N ILE A 98 5.81 5.32 -13.31
CA ILE A 98 5.99 6.75 -13.59
C ILE A 98 5.30 7.62 -12.52
N TYR A 99 4.13 7.21 -12.04
CA TYR A 99 3.28 8.04 -11.18
C TYR A 99 3.12 7.50 -9.76
N PHE A 100 3.62 6.30 -9.46
CA PHE A 100 3.48 5.68 -8.14
C PHE A 100 2.01 5.54 -7.70
N VAL A 101 1.13 5.24 -8.66
CA VAL A 101 -0.32 5.14 -8.49
C VAL A 101 -0.82 3.81 -9.05
N ASP A 102 -1.76 3.20 -8.34
CA ASP A 102 -2.28 1.88 -8.69
C ASP A 102 -3.68 1.90 -9.34
N LYS A 103 -4.19 3.11 -9.63
CA LYS A 103 -5.47 3.36 -10.30
C LYS A 103 -5.25 3.70 -11.78
N ILE A 104 -5.84 2.90 -12.66
CA ILE A 104 -5.89 3.18 -14.09
C ILE A 104 -6.85 4.35 -14.32
N ASN A 105 -6.37 5.39 -14.97
CA ASN A 105 -7.18 6.54 -15.34
C ASN A 105 -6.61 7.15 -16.62
N LEU A 106 -7.48 7.46 -17.59
CA LEU A 106 -7.11 8.12 -18.84
C LEU A 106 -6.39 9.47 -18.61
N PHE A 107 -6.62 10.13 -17.47
CA PHE A 107 -5.89 11.35 -17.08
C PHE A 107 -4.40 11.13 -16.80
N HIS A 108 -3.93 9.89 -16.71
CA HIS A 108 -2.50 9.55 -16.59
C HIS A 108 -1.82 9.37 -17.95
N LEU A 109 -2.52 9.58 -19.07
CA LEU A 109 -1.88 9.64 -20.38
C LEU A 109 -0.91 10.84 -20.43
N PRO A 110 0.28 10.69 -21.04
CA PRO A 110 1.32 11.71 -21.02
C PRO A 110 0.86 13.06 -21.57
N LEU A 111 -0.07 13.06 -22.54
CA LEU A 111 -0.64 14.26 -23.15
C LEU A 111 -1.69 14.95 -22.26
N VAL A 112 -2.39 14.20 -21.40
CA VAL A 112 -3.51 14.73 -20.59
C VAL A 112 -3.00 15.43 -19.33
N ARG A 113 -1.80 15.09 -18.87
CA ARG A 113 -1.19 15.67 -17.66
C ARG A 113 -0.87 17.17 -17.77
N PRO A 114 -0.17 17.68 -18.81
CA PRO A 114 0.10 19.11 -18.93
C PRO A 114 -1.19 19.92 -19.02
N LEU A 115 -2.19 19.40 -19.73
CA LEU A 115 -3.54 19.96 -19.75
C LEU A 115 -4.12 20.04 -18.35
N LYS A 116 -4.19 18.93 -17.61
CA LYS A 116 -4.73 18.92 -16.25
C LYS A 116 -3.99 19.86 -15.30
N ARG A 117 -2.65 19.93 -15.38
CA ARG A 117 -1.84 20.84 -14.58
C ARG A 117 -2.22 22.30 -14.89
N PHE A 118 -2.32 22.64 -16.17
CA PHE A 118 -2.80 23.94 -16.62
C PHE A 118 -4.19 24.24 -16.06
N TRP A 119 -5.15 23.33 -16.22
CA TRP A 119 -6.51 23.46 -15.67
C TRP A 119 -6.53 23.63 -14.14
N SER A 120 -5.65 22.94 -13.40
CA SER A 120 -5.57 23.08 -11.94
C SER A 120 -4.95 24.39 -11.46
N LEU A 121 -4.10 25.02 -12.28
CA LEU A 121 -3.58 26.36 -12.01
C LEU A 121 -4.66 27.42 -12.22
N VAL A 122 -5.54 27.21 -13.20
CA VAL A 122 -6.65 28.11 -13.51
C VAL A 122 -7.80 27.96 -12.50
N ASN A 123 -8.07 26.74 -12.03
CA ASN A 123 -9.13 26.44 -11.07
C ASN A 123 -8.56 25.85 -9.76
N PRO A 124 -8.04 26.69 -8.86
CA PRO A 124 -7.51 26.23 -7.58
C PRO A 124 -8.60 25.52 -6.77
N LYS A 125 -8.26 24.33 -6.26
CA LYS A 125 -9.17 23.51 -5.44
C LYS A 125 -9.23 24.02 -4.00
N PRO A 126 -10.31 23.71 -3.26
CA PRO A 126 -10.56 24.26 -1.92
C PRO A 126 -9.48 23.94 -0.87
N ASN A 127 -9.39 24.83 0.12
CA ASN A 127 -8.32 24.98 1.11
C ASN A 127 -8.07 23.79 2.05
N TYR A 128 -9.00 22.84 2.21
CA TYR A 128 -8.86 21.74 3.19
C TYR A 128 -7.54 20.97 3.07
N SER A 129 -7.08 20.73 1.85
CA SER A 129 -5.84 20.00 1.61
C SER A 129 -4.59 20.77 2.05
N ASN A 130 -4.67 22.10 2.10
CA ASN A 130 -3.54 22.98 2.39
C ASN A 130 -3.68 23.73 3.73
N ASN A 131 -4.76 23.48 4.49
CA ASN A 131 -5.04 24.14 5.75
C ASN A 131 -5.17 23.09 6.87
N ALA A 132 -4.03 22.70 7.43
CA ALA A 132 -3.96 21.76 8.53
C ALA A 132 -3.80 22.49 9.86
N LEU A 133 -4.57 22.06 10.86
CA LEU A 133 -4.37 22.50 12.23
C LEU A 133 -3.06 21.87 12.77
N PRO A 134 -2.26 22.63 13.53
CA PRO A 134 -1.08 22.08 14.17
C PRO A 134 -1.47 21.06 15.26
N ILE A 135 -0.56 20.14 15.56
CA ILE A 135 -0.67 19.30 16.76
C ILE A 135 -0.59 20.24 17.97
N ASP A 136 -1.60 20.17 18.84
CA ASP A 136 -1.64 21.02 20.03
C ASP A 136 -0.55 20.64 21.04
N ALA A 137 -0.17 21.60 21.89
CA ALA A 137 0.96 21.43 22.81
C ALA A 137 0.70 20.37 23.90
N ASP A 138 -0.56 20.06 24.20
CA ASP A 138 -0.91 19.02 25.18
C ASP A 138 -0.77 17.63 24.57
N LEU A 139 -1.31 17.42 23.37
CA LEU A 139 -1.10 16.20 22.60
C LEU A 139 0.40 15.97 22.31
N LEU A 140 1.15 17.01 21.95
CA LEU A 140 2.60 16.90 21.77
C LEU A 140 3.29 16.40 23.04
N ARG A 141 3.00 17.00 24.20
CA ARG A 141 3.56 16.53 25.48
C ARG A 141 3.21 15.07 25.76
N LYS A 142 1.98 14.65 25.45
CA LYS A 142 1.58 13.25 25.61
C LYS A 142 2.32 12.31 24.67
N ILE A 143 2.52 12.69 23.41
CA ILE A 143 3.33 11.94 22.44
C ILE A 143 4.76 11.78 22.96
N LEU A 144 5.40 12.86 23.39
CA LEU A 144 6.78 12.83 23.89
C LEU A 144 6.92 11.95 25.15
N SER A 145 5.93 12.00 26.05
CA SER A 145 5.85 11.10 27.21
C SER A 145 5.77 9.63 26.78
N VAL A 146 4.88 9.30 25.84
CA VAL A 146 4.78 7.92 25.33
C VAL A 146 6.10 7.48 24.68
N LEU A 147 6.77 8.32 23.91
CA LEU A 147 8.06 7.96 23.31
C LEU A 147 9.14 7.72 24.37
N SER A 148 9.19 8.57 25.39
CA SER A 148 10.12 8.43 26.51
C SER A 148 9.90 7.14 27.29
N ASP A 149 8.65 6.73 27.52
CA ASP A 149 8.30 5.48 28.21
C ASP A 149 8.82 4.23 27.48
N PHE A 150 9.07 4.36 26.17
CA PHE A 150 9.61 3.31 25.30
C PHE A 150 11.11 3.49 25.00
N GLY A 151 11.79 4.40 25.71
CA GLY A 151 13.24 4.60 25.60
C GLY A 151 13.69 5.40 24.37
N LEU A 152 12.76 6.05 23.66
CA LEU A 152 13.08 6.94 22.55
C LEU A 152 13.43 8.33 23.10
N ASP A 153 14.71 8.54 23.38
CA ASP A 153 15.23 9.78 23.97
C ASP A 153 15.26 10.93 22.95
N LEU A 154 14.44 11.94 23.23
CA LEU A 154 14.24 13.15 22.43
C LEU A 154 15.33 14.20 22.69
N SER A 155 16.04 14.09 23.81
CA SER A 155 16.99 15.12 24.28
C SER A 155 18.24 15.22 23.40
N LYS A 156 18.58 14.15 22.67
CA LYS A 156 19.78 14.09 21.82
C LYS A 156 19.57 14.61 20.40
N ASN A 157 18.32 14.72 19.93
CA ASN A 157 18.01 14.95 18.51
C ASN A 157 17.13 16.17 18.23
N SER A 158 16.62 16.89 19.23
CA SER A 158 15.76 18.06 18.99
C SER A 158 16.51 19.38 19.14
N PRO A 159 16.79 20.14 18.06
CA PRO A 159 16.88 21.58 18.17
C PRO A 159 15.51 22.08 18.66
N ALA A 160 15.49 22.91 19.70
CA ALA A 160 14.32 23.34 20.48
C ALA A 160 13.16 24.01 19.69
N ASN A 161 13.23 24.08 18.35
CA ASN A 161 12.28 24.73 17.45
C ASN A 161 11.79 23.84 16.28
N GLN A 162 12.14 22.55 16.21
CA GLN A 162 11.64 21.68 15.13
C GLN A 162 10.26 21.08 15.46
N SER A 163 9.30 21.25 14.56
CA SER A 163 8.00 20.58 14.63
C SER A 163 8.16 19.09 14.41
N LEU A 164 7.80 18.27 15.40
CA LEU A 164 7.80 16.82 15.26
C LEU A 164 6.75 16.38 14.23
N SER A 165 7.21 15.82 13.12
CA SER A 165 6.38 15.40 11.99
C SER A 165 6.58 13.94 11.61
N SER A 166 7.73 13.33 11.90
CA SER A 166 7.93 11.91 11.65
C SER A 166 8.89 11.20 12.61
N ILE A 167 8.58 9.92 12.84
CA ILE A 167 9.27 9.03 13.77
C ILE A 167 9.58 7.72 13.03
N GLY A 168 10.82 7.24 13.15
CA GLY A 168 11.22 5.90 12.75
C GLY A 168 11.53 5.05 13.97
N VAL A 169 10.99 3.85 14.05
CA VAL A 169 11.22 2.93 15.16
C VAL A 169 11.63 1.59 14.61
N GLN A 170 12.76 1.07 15.09
CA GLN A 170 13.13 -0.31 14.87
C GLN A 170 12.73 -1.14 16.09
N VAL A 171 12.10 -2.28 15.86
CA VAL A 171 11.73 -3.23 16.91
C VAL A 171 12.25 -4.63 16.58
N GLU A 172 12.65 -5.37 17.61
CA GLU A 172 13.00 -6.79 17.47
C GLU A 172 11.75 -7.69 17.43
N ARG A 173 10.63 -7.24 18.03
CA ARG A 173 9.41 -8.05 18.19
C ARG A 173 8.15 -7.27 17.82
N LEU A 174 7.21 -7.95 17.17
CA LEU A 174 5.88 -7.42 16.81
C LEU A 174 5.07 -6.93 18.03
N ASP A 175 5.22 -7.58 19.18
CA ASP A 175 4.47 -7.17 20.39
C ASP A 175 4.95 -5.81 20.94
N ALA A 176 6.22 -5.48 20.71
CA ALA A 176 6.81 -4.21 21.14
C ALA A 176 6.24 -3.04 20.34
N SER A 177 6.12 -3.18 19.01
CA SER A 177 5.48 -2.16 18.16
C SER A 177 4.05 -1.92 18.59
N ARG A 178 3.29 -3.00 18.85
CA ARG A 178 1.87 -2.91 19.14
C ARG A 178 1.56 -2.03 20.34
N LYS A 179 2.30 -2.20 21.45
CA LYS A 179 2.11 -1.38 22.66
C LYS A 179 2.35 0.10 22.39
N LEU A 180 3.43 0.43 21.69
CA LEU A 180 3.77 1.81 21.33
C LEU A 180 2.70 2.43 20.42
N LEU A 181 2.33 1.72 19.35
CA LEU A 181 1.37 2.20 18.37
C LEU A 181 -0.03 2.38 18.95
N VAL A 182 -0.46 1.48 19.83
CA VAL A 182 -1.73 1.60 20.56
C VAL A 182 -1.72 2.81 21.49
N ALA A 183 -0.65 3.02 22.26
CA ALA A 183 -0.54 4.17 23.17
C ALA A 183 -0.56 5.51 22.42
N LEU A 184 0.18 5.62 21.31
CA LEU A 184 0.16 6.80 20.45
C LEU A 184 -1.23 7.04 19.83
N SER A 185 -1.86 5.98 19.33
CA SER A 185 -3.19 6.07 18.73
C SER A 185 -4.26 6.49 19.73
N ALA A 186 -4.23 5.93 20.94
CA ALA A 186 -5.11 6.32 22.02
C ALA A 186 -4.94 7.80 22.39
N ALA A 187 -3.70 8.32 22.41
CA ALA A 187 -3.45 9.74 22.64
C ALA A 187 -4.13 10.62 21.57
N PHE A 188 -3.97 10.29 20.28
CA PHE A 188 -4.64 11.02 19.20
C PHE A 188 -6.18 10.97 19.30
N LEU A 189 -6.73 9.79 19.57
CA LEU A 189 -8.19 9.61 19.63
C LEU A 189 -8.84 10.32 20.82
N ARG A 190 -8.16 10.38 21.98
CA ARG A 190 -8.62 11.13 23.16
C ARG A 190 -8.68 12.63 22.89
N HIS A 191 -7.82 13.15 21.99
CA HIS A 191 -7.86 14.53 21.49
C HIS A 191 -8.77 14.72 20.26
N GLU A 192 -9.66 13.75 19.97
CA GLU A 192 -10.59 13.78 18.84
C GLU A 192 -9.95 13.91 17.45
N ASN A 193 -8.71 13.45 17.33
CA ASN A 193 -7.93 13.45 16.10
C ASN A 193 -8.05 12.11 15.37
N PHE A 194 -7.49 12.06 14.16
CA PHE A 194 -7.61 10.89 13.28
C PHE A 194 -6.42 9.94 13.41
N VAL A 195 -6.66 8.66 13.21
CA VAL A 195 -5.62 7.63 13.15
C VAL A 195 -5.78 6.84 11.85
N GLN A 196 -4.72 6.84 11.04
CA GLN A 196 -4.58 5.97 9.89
C GLN A 196 -3.50 4.93 10.21
N TYR A 197 -3.87 3.65 10.20
CA TYR A 197 -2.97 2.55 10.51
C TYR A 197 -2.79 1.65 9.30
N VAL A 198 -1.57 1.57 8.77
CA VAL A 198 -1.20 0.69 7.67
C VAL A 198 -0.34 -0.44 8.22
N THR A 199 -0.68 -1.68 7.89
CA THR A 199 0.17 -2.84 8.20
C THR A 199 0.34 -3.72 6.98
N ALA A 200 1.56 -4.23 6.79
CA ALA A 200 1.90 -5.21 5.76
C ALA A 200 2.40 -6.55 6.31
N ALA A 201 2.51 -6.73 7.63
CA ALA A 201 3.00 -7.97 8.25
C ALA A 201 1.95 -8.79 8.99
N ASN A 202 0.78 -8.20 9.28
CA ASN A 202 -0.31 -8.87 9.99
C ASN A 202 -1.66 -8.29 9.56
N HIS A 203 -2.74 -9.02 9.86
CA HIS A 203 -4.09 -8.50 9.66
C HIS A 203 -4.37 -7.34 10.65
N PRO A 204 -5.01 -6.24 10.22
CA PRO A 204 -5.19 -5.07 11.08
C PRO A 204 -6.14 -5.27 12.27
N ILE A 205 -6.93 -6.33 12.27
CA ILE A 205 -7.85 -6.66 13.37
C ILE A 205 -7.13 -6.75 14.72
N ASP A 206 -5.91 -7.26 14.74
CA ASP A 206 -5.18 -7.46 15.99
C ASP A 206 -4.83 -6.12 16.63
N PHE A 207 -4.40 -5.14 15.82
CA PHE A 207 -4.17 -3.78 16.29
C PHE A 207 -5.47 -3.13 16.80
N ILE A 208 -6.56 -3.23 16.03
CA ILE A 208 -7.85 -2.65 16.40
C ILE A 208 -8.40 -3.25 17.68
N ALA A 209 -8.30 -4.56 17.88
CA ALA A 209 -8.74 -5.21 19.11
C ALA A 209 -7.97 -4.71 20.34
N ASN A 210 -6.66 -4.49 20.21
CA ASN A 210 -5.85 -3.94 21.30
C ASN A 210 -6.15 -2.46 21.55
N LEU A 211 -6.37 -1.68 20.50
CA LEU A 211 -6.77 -0.28 20.62
C LEU A 211 -8.15 -0.12 21.26
N GLN A 212 -9.11 -0.97 20.88
CA GLN A 212 -10.43 -1.02 21.50
C GLN A 212 -10.34 -1.34 23.00
N LYS A 213 -9.48 -2.30 23.37
CA LYS A 213 -9.23 -2.64 24.77
C LYS A 213 -8.64 -1.46 25.56
N GLU A 214 -7.66 -0.76 24.98
CA GLU A 214 -7.02 0.42 25.58
C GLU A 214 -7.98 1.62 25.73
N MET A 215 -8.88 1.80 24.76
CA MET A 215 -9.86 2.90 24.77
C MET A 215 -11.07 2.61 25.66
N GLY A 216 -11.38 1.34 25.95
CA GLY A 216 -12.50 0.96 26.80
C GLY A 216 -13.84 1.54 26.32
N GLN A 217 -14.52 2.29 27.20
CA GLN A 217 -15.83 2.89 26.90
C GLN A 217 -15.76 4.01 25.84
N ASP A 218 -14.61 4.69 25.72
CA ASP A 218 -14.44 5.79 24.76
C ASP A 218 -14.38 5.30 23.31
N TRP A 219 -14.12 4.00 23.09
CA TRP A 219 -13.96 3.43 21.75
C TRP A 219 -15.16 3.72 20.84
N GLN A 220 -16.39 3.53 21.32
CA GLN A 220 -17.59 3.68 20.49
C GLN A 220 -17.75 5.09 19.93
N ALA A 221 -17.35 6.11 20.70
CA ALA A 221 -17.40 7.50 20.26
C ALA A 221 -16.27 7.87 19.28
N ARG A 222 -15.17 7.11 19.26
CA ARG A 222 -13.94 7.45 18.53
C ARG A 222 -13.60 6.50 17.38
N ALA A 223 -14.24 5.33 17.28
CA ALA A 223 -13.94 4.31 16.29
C ALA A 223 -14.02 4.83 14.84
N GLY A 224 -14.97 5.74 14.56
CA GLY A 224 -15.13 6.38 13.24
C GLY A 224 -13.95 7.26 12.80
N ASN A 225 -13.04 7.62 13.72
CA ASN A 225 -11.82 8.37 13.44
C ASN A 225 -10.62 7.46 13.13
N VAL A 226 -10.81 6.13 13.12
CA VAL A 226 -9.78 5.16 12.81
C VAL A 226 -10.03 4.55 11.43
N ILE A 227 -9.00 4.60 10.58
CA ILE A 227 -8.97 3.89 9.30
C ILE A 227 -7.78 2.95 9.30
N ALA A 228 -8.05 1.65 9.24
CA ALA A 228 -7.03 0.65 9.02
C ALA A 228 -6.88 0.37 7.52
N ILE A 229 -5.64 0.21 7.07
CA ILE A 229 -5.28 -0.18 5.72
C ILE A 229 -4.62 -1.54 5.80
N ASP A 230 -5.32 -2.51 5.25
CA ASP A 230 -4.82 -3.87 5.13
C ASP A 230 -3.95 -3.98 3.87
N ALA A 231 -2.63 -3.90 4.07
CA ALA A 231 -1.67 -4.23 3.04
C ALA A 231 -1.11 -5.65 3.22
N TYR A 232 -1.54 -6.38 4.24
CA TYR A 232 -1.10 -7.73 4.49
C TYR A 232 -1.89 -8.74 3.64
N SER A 233 -3.23 -8.71 3.70
CA SER A 233 -4.06 -9.81 3.18
C SER A 233 -3.94 -9.95 1.68
N SER A 234 -3.81 -8.85 0.95
CA SER A 234 -3.59 -8.94 -0.49
C SER A 234 -2.29 -9.68 -0.84
N HIS A 235 -1.29 -9.68 0.03
CA HIS A 235 0.03 -10.27 -0.21
C HIS A 235 0.20 -11.66 0.42
N PHE A 236 -0.24 -11.83 1.66
CA PHE A 236 0.14 -12.97 2.51
C PHE A 236 -1.04 -13.82 3.00
N ALA A 237 -2.30 -13.37 2.82
CA ALA A 237 -3.47 -14.18 3.19
C ALA A 237 -3.74 -15.32 2.19
N PHE A 238 -3.24 -15.20 0.95
CA PHE A 238 -3.51 -16.13 -0.14
C PHE A 238 -5.01 -16.43 -0.29
N ILE A 239 -5.39 -17.71 -0.28
CA ILE A 239 -6.78 -18.18 -0.37
C ILE A 239 -7.34 -18.62 1.00
N ASP A 240 -6.65 -18.28 2.09
CA ASP A 240 -7.05 -18.74 3.42
C ASP A 240 -8.33 -18.02 3.88
N SER A 241 -9.37 -18.82 4.10
CA SER A 241 -10.70 -18.36 4.54
C SER A 241 -10.70 -17.65 5.89
N ILE A 242 -9.66 -17.82 6.72
CA ILE A 242 -9.58 -17.16 8.02
C ILE A 242 -9.60 -15.64 7.88
N TYR A 243 -8.97 -15.08 6.85
CA TYR A 243 -8.91 -13.63 6.64
C TYR A 243 -10.26 -13.06 6.23
N ALA A 244 -11.03 -13.80 5.41
CA ALA A 244 -12.41 -13.42 5.09
C ALA A 244 -13.34 -13.47 6.34
N LYS A 245 -13.03 -14.30 7.33
CA LYS A 245 -13.69 -14.25 8.63
C LYS A 245 -13.25 -13.02 9.43
N LYS A 246 -11.95 -12.71 9.47
CA LYS A 246 -11.41 -11.55 10.19
C LYS A 246 -11.85 -10.21 9.61
N ASP A 247 -12.06 -10.11 8.30
CA ASP A 247 -12.67 -8.93 7.65
C ASP A 247 -14.10 -8.68 8.16
N ARG A 248 -14.88 -9.76 8.35
CA ARG A 248 -16.24 -9.67 8.91
C ARG A 248 -16.22 -9.28 10.37
N ASP A 249 -15.30 -9.86 11.15
CA ASP A 249 -15.09 -9.48 12.55
C ASP A 249 -14.70 -7.98 12.65
N PHE A 250 -13.86 -7.50 11.73
CA PHE A 250 -13.45 -6.09 11.65
C PHE A 250 -14.63 -5.16 11.43
N ALA A 251 -15.57 -5.51 10.56
CA ALA A 251 -16.74 -4.68 10.27
C ALA A 251 -17.59 -4.37 11.53
N GLY A 252 -17.55 -5.23 12.54
CA GLY A 252 -18.23 -5.02 13.83
C GLY A 252 -17.52 -4.05 14.78
N THR A 253 -16.30 -3.61 14.47
CA THR A 253 -15.50 -2.76 15.39
C THR A 253 -15.87 -1.28 15.34
N GLY A 254 -16.56 -0.82 14.29
CA GLY A 254 -16.86 0.60 14.05
C GLY A 254 -15.72 1.39 13.39
N ALA A 255 -14.50 0.84 13.32
CA ALA A 255 -13.42 1.38 12.50
C ALA A 255 -13.65 1.07 11.01
N ARG A 256 -12.99 1.81 10.11
CA ARG A 256 -13.08 1.56 8.66
C ARG A 256 -11.86 0.77 8.17
N LEU A 257 -12.11 -0.20 7.30
CA LEU A 257 -11.07 -0.99 6.64
C LEU A 257 -10.93 -0.59 5.17
N ILE A 258 -9.70 -0.40 4.71
CA ILE A 258 -9.38 -0.24 3.29
C ILE A 258 -8.37 -1.31 2.89
N GLN A 259 -8.73 -2.10 1.89
CA GLN A 259 -7.82 -3.08 1.31
C GLN A 259 -6.84 -2.38 0.37
N SER A 260 -5.54 -2.59 0.59
CA SER A 260 -4.48 -2.12 -0.30
C SER A 260 -4.28 -3.11 -1.45
N LYS A 261 -3.94 -2.58 -2.63
CA LYS A 261 -3.44 -3.41 -3.72
C LYS A 261 -2.04 -3.94 -3.39
N ARG A 262 -1.64 -4.97 -4.15
CA ARG A 262 -0.40 -5.75 -3.97
C ARG A 262 0.91 -4.99 -4.30
N THR A 263 1.02 -3.71 -3.90
CA THR A 263 2.24 -2.91 -4.08
C THR A 263 2.34 -1.73 -3.08
N TYR A 264 3.52 -1.11 -2.95
CA TYR A 264 3.77 0.17 -2.29
C TYR A 264 2.98 1.32 -2.91
N ALA A 265 2.85 1.34 -4.24
CA ALA A 265 1.95 2.27 -4.94
C ALA A 265 0.48 2.01 -4.56
N GLY A 266 0.13 0.74 -4.30
CA GLY A 266 -1.14 0.30 -3.73
C GLY A 266 -1.36 0.88 -2.34
N ILE A 267 -0.37 0.75 -1.44
CA ILE A 267 -0.40 1.33 -0.09
C ILE A 267 -0.62 2.83 -0.18
N HIS A 268 0.17 3.52 -1.00
CA HIS A 268 0.06 4.96 -1.16
C HIS A 268 -1.31 5.39 -1.71
N SER A 269 -1.86 4.63 -2.66
CA SER A 269 -3.20 4.85 -3.20
C SER A 269 -4.31 4.62 -2.18
N ALA A 270 -4.15 3.62 -1.30
CA ALA A 270 -5.06 3.33 -0.20
C ALA A 270 -4.98 4.39 0.89
N SER A 271 -3.78 4.82 1.27
CA SER A 271 -3.52 5.95 2.19
C SER A 271 -4.21 7.23 1.68
N SER A 272 -4.04 7.55 0.40
CA SER A 272 -4.73 8.67 -0.24
C SER A 272 -6.27 8.52 -0.24
N ALA A 273 -6.79 7.30 -0.24
CA ALA A 273 -8.23 7.05 -0.13
C ALA A 273 -8.73 7.21 1.31
N ALA A 274 -7.95 6.75 2.30
CA ALA A 274 -8.21 6.95 3.72
C ALA A 274 -8.32 8.44 4.05
N PHE A 275 -7.38 9.27 3.57
CA PHE A 275 -7.44 10.73 3.76
C PHE A 275 -8.72 11.37 3.22
N LYS A 276 -9.27 10.87 2.11
CA LYS A 276 -10.53 11.38 1.57
C LYS A 276 -11.72 11.05 2.47
N LEU A 277 -11.70 9.91 3.15
CA LEU A 277 -12.74 9.53 4.10
C LEU A 277 -12.73 10.42 5.34
N PHE A 278 -11.54 10.81 5.84
CA PHE A 278 -11.45 11.81 6.91
C PHE A 278 -12.02 13.16 6.48
N LYS A 279 -11.73 13.59 5.23
CA LYS A 279 -12.29 14.82 4.68
C LYS A 279 -13.82 14.81 4.63
N THR A 280 -14.44 13.71 4.18
CA THR A 280 -15.91 13.61 4.12
C THR A 280 -16.56 13.66 5.50
N ASN A 281 -15.86 13.19 6.53
CA ASN A 281 -16.37 13.20 7.90
C ASN A 281 -16.11 14.55 8.62
N ALA A 282 -15.13 15.34 8.17
CA ALA A 282 -14.82 16.64 8.74
C ALA A 282 -15.66 17.72 8.06
N ASN A 283 -16.75 18.15 8.71
CA ASN A 283 -17.55 19.32 8.30
C ASN A 283 -16.80 20.67 8.43
N SER A 284 -15.46 20.65 8.44
CA SER A 284 -14.60 21.81 8.65
C SER A 284 -13.76 22.08 7.41
N GLU A 285 -13.50 23.36 7.13
CA GLU A 285 -12.54 23.77 6.10
C GLU A 285 -11.09 23.47 6.48
N SER A 286 -10.81 23.26 7.78
CA SER A 286 -9.49 22.93 8.29
C SER A 286 -9.36 21.45 8.62
N ARG A 287 -8.22 20.86 8.25
CA ARG A 287 -7.92 19.46 8.55
C ARG A 287 -7.42 19.33 10.00
N LYS A 288 -8.08 18.47 10.78
CA LYS A 288 -7.61 18.08 12.11
C LYS A 288 -6.29 17.29 12.03
N PRO A 289 -5.47 17.32 13.10
CA PRO A 289 -4.28 16.49 13.17
C PRO A 289 -4.57 15.00 12.92
N ALA A 290 -3.59 14.31 12.34
CA ALA A 290 -3.70 12.87 12.07
C ALA A 290 -2.40 12.14 12.41
N LEU A 291 -2.53 10.97 13.02
CA LEU A 291 -1.46 10.00 13.18
C LEU A 291 -1.49 9.04 11.99
N VAL A 292 -0.38 8.92 11.26
CA VAL A 292 -0.24 8.01 10.13
C VAL A 292 0.82 6.97 10.48
N ILE A 293 0.41 5.73 10.64
CA ILE A 293 1.29 4.63 11.03
C ILE A 293 1.55 3.75 9.82
N TYR A 294 2.82 3.49 9.55
CA TYR A 294 3.31 2.48 8.62
C TYR A 294 4.02 1.39 9.42
N GLU A 295 3.30 0.32 9.71
CA GLU A 295 3.81 -0.83 10.46
C GLU A 295 4.28 -1.94 9.51
N PHE A 296 5.56 -2.30 9.64
CA PHE A 296 6.23 -3.39 8.94
C PHE A 296 6.04 -3.37 7.42
N THR A 297 6.06 -2.18 6.82
CA THR A 297 5.95 -2.02 5.37
C THR A 297 7.17 -2.58 4.63
N GLY A 298 8.30 -2.73 5.32
CA GLY A 298 9.49 -3.43 4.83
C GLY A 298 9.24 -4.90 4.49
N ALA A 299 8.24 -5.56 5.08
CA ALA A 299 7.88 -6.94 4.75
C ALA A 299 7.49 -7.13 3.28
N LEU A 300 7.00 -6.09 2.61
CA LEU A 300 6.69 -6.15 1.19
C LEU A 300 7.92 -6.26 0.28
N THR A 301 9.13 -6.08 0.81
CA THR A 301 10.36 -6.30 0.03
C THR A 301 10.51 -7.75 -0.45
N ASP A 302 9.89 -8.72 0.25
CA ASP A 302 9.86 -10.13 -0.15
C ASP A 302 9.06 -10.38 -1.44
N LEU A 303 8.11 -9.50 -1.76
CA LEU A 303 7.22 -9.61 -2.92
C LEU A 303 7.47 -8.53 -3.97
N GLU A 304 8.07 -7.41 -3.56
CA GLU A 304 8.57 -6.34 -4.41
C GLU A 304 10.09 -6.30 -4.42
N SER A 305 10.67 -5.21 -3.93
CA SER A 305 12.11 -5.06 -3.76
C SER A 305 12.45 -3.99 -2.75
N VAL A 306 13.66 -4.11 -2.24
CA VAL A 306 14.30 -3.11 -1.39
C VAL A 306 14.36 -1.76 -2.11
N GLU A 307 14.60 -1.72 -3.43
CA GLU A 307 14.62 -0.47 -4.18
C GLU A 307 13.25 0.23 -4.20
N GLN A 308 12.15 -0.52 -4.36
CA GLN A 308 10.81 0.05 -4.27
C GLN A 308 10.49 0.57 -2.88
N PHE A 309 10.91 -0.15 -1.82
CA PHE A 309 10.79 0.33 -0.45
C PHE A 309 11.53 1.67 -0.23
N ARG A 310 12.75 1.79 -0.74
CA ARG A 310 13.52 3.05 -0.66
C ARG A 310 12.83 4.19 -1.41
N ILE A 311 12.24 3.93 -2.58
CA ILE A 311 11.43 4.93 -3.31
C ILE A 311 10.19 5.32 -2.50
N PHE A 312 9.52 4.34 -1.90
CA PHE A 312 8.35 4.56 -1.04
C PHE A 312 8.68 5.50 0.13
N LEU A 313 9.74 5.23 0.89
CA LEU A 313 10.19 6.09 2.00
C LEU A 313 10.50 7.51 1.53
N ARG A 314 11.24 7.64 0.43
CA ARG A 314 11.62 8.95 -0.16
C ARG A 314 10.44 9.75 -0.67
N HIS A 315 9.37 9.07 -1.05
CA HIS A 315 8.15 9.71 -1.54
C HIS A 315 7.22 10.10 -0.39
N VAL A 316 6.90 9.16 0.50
CA VAL A 316 5.85 9.31 1.50
C VAL A 316 6.27 10.25 2.62
N ILE A 317 7.44 10.06 3.24
CA ILE A 317 7.84 10.84 4.42
C ILE A 317 7.92 12.34 4.08
N PRO A 318 8.66 12.78 3.04
CA PRO A 318 8.72 14.21 2.72
C PRO A 318 7.36 14.76 2.30
N SER A 319 6.55 13.98 1.57
CA SER A 319 5.21 14.41 1.16
C SER A 319 4.34 14.69 2.39
N GLU A 320 4.25 13.75 3.32
CA GLU A 320 3.42 13.88 4.53
C GLU A 320 3.86 15.02 5.44
N LYS A 321 5.18 15.29 5.53
CA LYS A 321 5.69 16.50 6.21
C LYS A 321 5.14 17.79 5.58
N LEU A 322 5.13 17.88 4.25
CA LEU A 322 4.62 19.05 3.53
C LEU A 322 3.12 19.26 3.69
N TRP A 323 2.36 18.20 3.97
CA TRP A 323 0.93 18.33 4.22
C TRP A 323 0.64 19.09 5.52
N GLY A 324 1.49 18.99 6.54
CA GLY A 324 1.32 19.66 7.85
C GLY A 324 0.24 19.02 8.75
N GLY A 325 0.40 19.10 10.07
CA GLY A 325 -0.55 18.51 11.03
C GLY A 325 -0.65 16.98 10.96
N MET A 326 0.33 16.30 10.37
CA MET A 326 0.47 14.85 10.40
C MET A 326 1.66 14.45 11.25
N LEU A 327 1.49 13.41 12.06
CA LEU A 327 2.60 12.69 12.66
C LEU A 327 2.72 11.34 11.95
N THR A 328 3.80 11.15 11.20
CA THR A 328 4.06 9.90 10.47
C THR A 328 4.99 9.01 11.27
N VAL A 329 4.54 7.80 11.60
CA VAL A 329 5.32 6.82 12.37
C VAL A 329 5.60 5.59 11.51
N PHE A 330 6.86 5.34 11.22
CA PHE A 330 7.32 4.08 10.64
C PHE A 330 7.80 3.17 11.75
N VAL A 331 7.25 1.96 11.82
CA VAL A 331 7.75 0.91 12.72
C VAL A 331 8.14 -0.29 11.91
N GLU A 332 9.39 -0.72 12.04
CA GLU A 332 9.95 -1.76 11.18
C GLU A 332 10.72 -2.79 12.02
N SER A 333 10.76 -4.03 11.55
CA SER A 333 11.50 -5.13 12.18
C SER A 333 12.34 -5.82 11.12
N GLY A 334 13.57 -6.21 11.50
CA GLY A 334 14.46 -6.93 10.58
C GLY A 334 14.92 -6.13 9.35
N LEU A 335 14.83 -4.79 9.36
CA LEU A 335 15.42 -3.98 8.29
C LEU A 335 16.95 -4.15 8.26
N GLY A 336 17.49 -4.27 7.06
CA GLY A 336 18.94 -4.18 6.85
C GLY A 336 19.48 -2.81 7.26
N ASP A 337 20.76 -2.76 7.63
CA ASP A 337 21.42 -1.55 8.12
C ASP A 337 21.31 -0.36 7.16
N ASN A 338 21.32 -0.63 5.85
CA ASN A 338 21.25 0.41 4.83
C ASN A 338 19.84 1.02 4.76
N GLU A 339 18.80 0.19 4.86
CA GLU A 339 17.41 0.62 4.86
C GLU A 339 17.10 1.38 6.14
N TRP A 340 17.56 0.88 7.29
CA TRP A 340 17.41 1.59 8.55
C TRP A 340 18.12 2.94 8.54
N ARG A 341 19.38 2.99 8.06
CA ARG A 341 20.12 4.27 7.91
C ARG A 341 19.39 5.24 6.98
N LEU A 342 18.81 4.75 5.89
CA LEU A 342 18.00 5.59 5.00
C LEU A 342 16.79 6.16 5.73
N LEU A 343 16.01 5.33 6.42
CA LEU A 343 14.83 5.76 7.18
C LEU A 343 15.21 6.84 8.21
N LYS A 344 16.28 6.62 8.98
CA LYS A 344 16.85 7.60 9.94
C LYS A 344 17.19 8.95 9.33
N THR A 345 17.52 8.99 8.03
CA THR A 345 17.85 10.24 7.33
C THR A 345 16.61 11.08 7.00
N TYR A 346 15.43 10.46 6.93
CA TYR A 346 14.18 11.15 6.56
C TYR A 346 13.27 11.47 7.75
N VAL A 347 13.43 10.78 8.88
CA VAL A 347 12.61 11.00 10.08
C VAL A 347 13.21 12.04 11.02
N ASP A 348 12.37 12.69 11.82
CA ASP A 348 12.85 13.68 12.80
C ASP A 348 13.43 12.99 14.04
N ILE A 349 12.81 11.88 14.45
CA ILE A 349 13.28 11.03 15.55
C ILE A 349 13.44 9.62 15.03
N ALA A 350 14.55 8.99 15.40
CA ALA A 350 14.71 7.56 15.24
C ALA A 350 15.29 6.89 16.47
N GLY A 351 14.86 5.67 16.74
CA GLY A 351 15.47 4.85 17.77
C GLY A 351 15.00 3.40 17.72
N ASP A 352 15.70 2.58 18.49
CA ASP A 352 15.45 1.16 18.60
C ASP A 352 14.70 0.93 19.92
N VAL A 353 13.53 0.30 19.84
CA VAL A 353 12.73 -0.04 21.02
C VAL A 353 13.06 -1.46 21.43
N ASN A 354 13.97 -1.56 22.39
CA ASN A 354 14.22 -2.80 23.11
C ASN A 354 13.34 -2.76 24.36
N PHE A 355 12.28 -3.55 24.39
CA PHE A 355 11.63 -3.84 25.67
C PHE A 355 12.69 -4.56 26.50
N LEU A 356 13.33 -3.83 27.42
CA LEU A 356 13.98 -4.45 28.56
C LEU A 356 12.88 -5.33 29.18
N SER A 357 13.06 -6.66 29.08
CA SER A 357 12.32 -7.59 29.91
C SER A 357 12.38 -7.03 31.32
N ASN A 358 11.22 -6.82 31.94
CA ASN A 358 11.13 -6.36 33.33
C ASN A 358 12.24 -7.03 34.15
N PRO A 359 13.13 -6.27 34.82
CA PRO A 359 14.18 -6.85 35.65
C PRO A 359 13.62 -7.66 36.84
N GLU A 360 12.31 -7.66 37.05
CA GLU A 360 11.64 -8.48 38.07
C GLU A 360 11.63 -9.98 37.78
N THR A 361 11.87 -10.42 36.53
CA THR A 361 11.85 -11.86 36.20
C THR A 361 13.20 -12.57 36.37
N THR A 362 14.28 -11.85 36.68
CA THR A 362 15.62 -12.45 36.84
C THR A 362 15.97 -12.80 38.30
N MET A 363 15.11 -12.51 39.28
CA MET A 363 15.33 -12.89 40.69
C MET A 363 14.68 -14.22 41.12
N GLU A 364 13.87 -14.87 40.28
CA GLU A 364 13.29 -16.18 40.61
C GLU A 364 14.03 -17.39 40.02
N ALA A 365 15.03 -17.17 39.16
CA ALA A 365 15.88 -18.26 38.63
C ALA A 365 17.15 -18.52 39.49
N GLY A 366 17.19 -17.97 40.70
CA GLY A 366 18.29 -18.10 41.66
C GLY A 366 17.80 -18.45 43.06
N ARG A 367 17.00 -19.51 43.19
CA ARG A 367 16.78 -20.24 44.45
C ARG A 367 16.65 -21.73 44.20
#